data_AF-A0A2H3GB69-F1
#
_entry.id   AF-A0A2H3GB69-F1
#
_cell.length_a   1.000
_cell.length_b   1.000
_cell.length_c   1.000
_cell.angle_alpha   90.00
_cell.angle_beta   90.00
_cell.angle_gamma   90.00
#
_symmetry.space_group_name_H-M   'P 1'
#
loop_
_entity.id
_entity.type
_entity.pdbx_description
1 polymer ?
#
loop_
_entity_poly.entity_id
_entity_poly.type
_entity_poly.pdbx_seq_one_letter_code
_entity_poly.pdbx_strand_id
1 'polypeptide(L)'
;MDPTLENLSEIKKRISEIMADVAEEQQELDAIVLFIDNIEQQNQDQMSQSASSAKRRRKKVAAMSLEEEKKDYERRRAAKQDSLGRLWQKIHDLQEQERELLKKNL
;
A
#
# COMPACT_ATOMS: atom_id res chain seq x y z
N MET A 1 22.43 20.02 28.52
CA MET A 1 22.17 18.94 27.55
C MET A 1 22.90 19.31 26.26
N ASP A 2 23.52 18.35 25.59
CA ASP A 2 24.13 18.57 24.28
C ASP A 2 23.01 18.68 23.22
N PRO A 3 22.83 19.85 22.58
CA PRO A 3 21.76 20.06 21.59
C PRO A 3 21.80 19.06 20.43
N THR A 4 22.99 18.53 20.09
CA THR A 4 23.14 17.53 19.04
C THR A 4 22.48 16.20 19.44
N LEU A 5 22.67 15.76 20.69
CA LEU A 5 22.10 14.49 21.16
C LEU A 5 20.57 14.55 21.24
N GLU A 6 20.02 15.69 21.62
CA GLU A 6 18.58 15.94 21.65
C GLU A 6 17.98 15.89 20.22
N ASN A 7 18.60 16.60 19.27
CA ASN A 7 18.19 16.57 17.86
C ASN A 7 18.25 15.16 17.25
N LEU A 8 19.29 14.37 17.55
CA LEU A 8 19.40 12.99 17.09
C LEU A 8 18.31 12.09 17.67
N SER A 9 17.98 12.28 18.96
CA SER A 9 16.90 11.53 19.62
C SER A 9 15.54 11.84 18.98
N GLU A 10 15.27 13.11 18.68
CA GLU A 10 14.03 13.52 18.01
C GLU A 10 13.90 12.94 16.60
N ILE A 11 14.98 12.96 15.80
CA ILE A 11 14.99 12.37 14.46
C ILE A 11 14.69 10.87 14.52
N LYS A 12 15.33 10.14 15.43
CA LYS A 12 15.08 8.69 15.61
C LYS A 12 13.66 8.39 16.03
N LYS A 13 13.10 9.19 16.94
CA LYS A 13 11.69 9.08 17.34
C LYS A 13 10.78 9.29 16.15
N ARG A 14 11.05 10.34 15.35
CA ARG A 14 10.25 10.66 14.18
C ARG A 14 10.30 9.59 13.10
N ILE A 15 11.47 9.00 12.85
CA ILE A 15 11.62 7.83 11.97
C ILE A 15 10.76 6.68 12.49
N SER A 16 10.81 6.39 13.79
CA SER A 16 10.04 5.29 14.40
C SER A 16 8.53 5.47 14.27
N GLU A 17 8.04 6.70 14.44
CA GLU A 17 6.62 7.04 14.21
C GLU A 17 6.23 6.79 12.74
N ILE A 18 7.03 7.27 11.78
CA ILE A 18 6.74 7.09 10.35
C ILE A 18 6.82 5.62 9.95
N MET A 19 7.71 4.82 10.56
CA MET A 19 7.76 3.38 10.32
C MET A 19 6.48 2.67 10.79
N ALA A 20 5.87 3.13 11.88
CA ALA A 20 4.57 2.61 12.31
C ALA A 20 3.48 2.94 11.27
N ASP A 21 3.45 4.17 10.76
CA ASP A 21 2.53 4.57 9.69
C ASP A 21 2.76 3.74 8.41
N VAL A 22 4.02 3.47 8.05
CA VAL A 22 4.38 2.58 6.92
C VAL A 22 3.83 1.17 7.13
N ALA A 23 3.93 0.63 8.34
CA ALA A 23 3.44 -0.71 8.63
C ALA A 23 1.92 -0.80 8.50
N GLU A 24 1.19 0.21 8.97
CA GLU A 24 -0.28 0.29 8.83
C GLU A 24 -0.68 0.39 7.35
N GLU A 25 -0.07 1.32 6.60
CA GLU A 25 -0.33 1.49 5.17
C GLU A 25 0.03 0.24 4.34
N GLN A 26 1.08 -0.48 4.74
CA GLN A 26 1.45 -1.74 4.09
C GLN A 26 0.42 -2.86 4.37
N GLN A 27 -0.12 -2.95 5.60
CA GLN A 27 -1.17 -3.91 5.92
C GLN A 27 -2.43 -3.65 5.09
N GLU A 28 -2.82 -2.38 4.91
CA GLU A 28 -3.96 -2.03 4.06
C GLU A 28 -3.70 -2.35 2.58
N LEU A 29 -2.48 -2.09 2.08
CA LEU A 29 -2.09 -2.45 0.73
C LEU A 29 -2.15 -3.97 0.51
N ASP A 30 -1.65 -4.76 1.45
CA ASP A 30 -1.67 -6.22 1.39
C ASP A 30 -3.11 -6.74 1.36
N ALA A 31 -4.01 -6.15 2.17
CA ALA A 31 -5.44 -6.48 2.14
C ALA A 31 -6.10 -6.16 0.78
N ILE A 32 -5.75 -5.03 0.17
CA ILE A 32 -6.24 -4.65 -1.17
C ILE A 32 -5.75 -5.64 -2.23
N VAL A 33 -4.48 -6.04 -2.18
CA VAL A 33 -3.90 -7.01 -3.12
C VAL A 33 -4.60 -8.36 -3.00
N LEU A 34 -4.75 -8.87 -1.78
CA LEU A 34 -5.47 -10.13 -1.52
C LEU A 34 -6.91 -10.10 -2.05
N PHE A 35 -7.58 -8.95 -1.91
CA PHE A 35 -8.94 -8.79 -2.41
C PHE A 35 -9.00 -8.82 -3.95
N ILE A 36 -8.08 -8.13 -4.63
CA ILE A 36 -7.97 -8.16 -6.10
C ILE A 36 -7.72 -9.59 -6.58
N ASP A 37 -6.79 -10.31 -5.95
CA ASP A 37 -6.45 -11.69 -6.31
C ASP A 37 -7.67 -12.62 -6.15
N ASN A 38 -8.47 -12.42 -5.10
CA ASN A 38 -9.69 -13.18 -4.88
C ASN A 38 -10.77 -12.90 -5.96
N ILE A 39 -10.94 -11.64 -6.39
CA ILE A 39 -11.84 -11.31 -7.50
C ILE A 39 -11.41 -12.04 -8.78
N GLU A 40 -10.10 -12.06 -9.08
CA GLU A 40 -9.59 -12.72 -10.29
C GLU A 40 -9.85 -14.23 -10.27
N GLN A 41 -9.62 -14.89 -9.12
CA GLN A 41 -9.91 -16.32 -8.94
C GLN A 41 -11.40 -16.62 -9.13
N GLN A 42 -12.29 -15.85 -8.50
CA GLN A 42 -13.73 -16.01 -8.65
C GLN A 42 -14.19 -15.84 -10.11
N ASN A 43 -13.59 -14.90 -10.84
CA ASN A 43 -13.93 -14.69 -12.25
C ASN A 43 -13.50 -15.90 -13.11
N GLN A 44 -12.31 -16.46 -12.87
CA GLN A 44 -11.83 -17.67 -13.56
C GLN A 44 -12.74 -18.88 -13.31
N ASP A 45 -13.13 -19.12 -12.06
CA ASP A 45 -14.04 -20.21 -11.68
C ASP A 45 -15.44 -20.05 -12.30
N GLN A 46 -15.91 -18.81 -12.42
CA GLN A 46 -17.22 -18.55 -13.03
C GLN A 46 -17.22 -18.80 -14.55
N MET A 47 -16.10 -18.56 -15.24
CA MET A 47 -15.96 -18.79 -16.68
C MET A 47 -15.90 -20.28 -17.01
N SER A 48 -15.24 -21.11 -16.20
CA SER A 48 -15.14 -22.56 -16.43
C SER A 48 -16.49 -23.30 -16.37
N GLN A 49 -17.46 -22.80 -15.58
CA GLN A 49 -18.74 -23.50 -15.31
C GLN A 49 -19.93 -23.09 -16.22
N SER A 50 -19.71 -22.59 -17.44
CA SER A 50 -20.76 -21.93 -18.23
C SER A 50 -21.17 -22.68 -19.51
N ALA A 51 -22.20 -23.54 -19.44
CA ALA A 51 -22.74 -24.30 -20.59
C ALA A 51 -24.13 -23.88 -21.10
N SER A 52 -24.81 -22.87 -20.52
CA SER A 52 -26.19 -22.48 -20.90
C SER A 52 -26.35 -20.98 -21.19
N SER A 53 -27.11 -20.62 -22.23
CA SER A 53 -27.19 -19.25 -22.79
C SER A 53 -27.87 -18.22 -21.86
N ALA A 54 -28.93 -18.60 -21.14
CA ALA A 54 -29.58 -17.73 -20.16
C ALA A 54 -28.69 -17.51 -18.91
N LYS A 55 -27.99 -18.56 -18.47
CA LYS A 55 -26.99 -18.49 -17.40
C LYS A 55 -25.82 -17.59 -17.82
N ARG A 56 -25.42 -17.65 -19.09
CA ARG A 56 -24.36 -16.80 -19.67
C ARG A 56 -24.70 -15.31 -19.63
N ARG A 57 -25.94 -14.92 -19.92
CA ARG A 57 -26.34 -13.49 -19.89
C ARG A 57 -26.31 -12.90 -18.48
N ARG A 58 -26.80 -13.62 -17.46
CA ARG A 58 -26.73 -13.16 -16.06
C ARG A 58 -25.30 -13.10 -15.54
N LYS A 59 -24.49 -14.12 -15.85
CA LYS A 59 -23.05 -14.15 -15.51
C LYS A 59 -22.29 -12.98 -16.14
N LYS A 60 -22.61 -12.58 -17.38
CA LYS A 60 -21.98 -11.42 -18.02
C LYS A 60 -22.21 -10.11 -17.25
N VAL A 61 -23.41 -9.89 -16.72
CA VAL A 61 -23.72 -8.69 -15.91
C VAL A 61 -22.96 -8.71 -14.58
N ALA A 62 -22.92 -9.86 -13.91
CA ALA A 62 -22.13 -10.02 -12.69
C ALA A 62 -20.62 -9.82 -12.92
N ALA A 63 -20.07 -10.34 -14.02
CA ALA A 63 -18.67 -10.16 -14.39
C ALA A 63 -18.34 -8.68 -14.68
N MET A 64 -19.26 -7.92 -15.30
CA MET A 64 -19.07 -6.47 -15.48
C MET A 64 -19.00 -5.73 -14.15
N SER A 65 -19.84 -6.09 -13.17
CA SER A 65 -19.80 -5.50 -11.83
C SER A 65 -18.51 -5.81 -11.09
N LEU A 66 -17.99 -7.05 -11.20
CA LEU A 66 -16.71 -7.44 -10.59
C LEU A 66 -15.53 -6.73 -11.24
N GLU A 67 -15.57 -6.48 -12.54
CA GLU A 67 -14.54 -5.72 -13.26
C GLU A 67 -14.52 -4.24 -12.83
N GLU A 68 -15.67 -3.65 -12.60
CA GLU A 68 -15.79 -2.28 -12.07
C GLU A 68 -15.25 -2.19 -10.63
N GLU A 69 -15.58 -3.16 -9.79
CA GLU A 69 -15.06 -3.27 -8.43
C GLU A 69 -13.54 -3.44 -8.44
N LYS A 70 -13.00 -4.36 -9.27
CA LYS A 70 -11.56 -4.55 -9.44
C LYS A 70 -10.84 -3.24 -9.78
N LYS A 71 -11.39 -2.44 -10.71
CA LYS A 71 -10.80 -1.15 -11.11
C LYS A 71 -10.77 -0.13 -9.97
N ASP A 72 -11.78 -0.11 -9.10
CA ASP A 72 -11.75 0.77 -7.92
C ASP A 72 -10.63 0.35 -6.96
N TYR A 73 -10.49 -0.95 -6.72
CA TYR A 73 -9.42 -1.49 -5.88
C TYR A 73 -8.02 -1.30 -6.48
N GLU A 74 -7.86 -1.42 -7.80
CA GLU A 74 -6.61 -1.10 -8.49
C GLU A 74 -6.24 0.39 -8.32
N ARG A 75 -7.23 1.30 -8.39
CA ARG A 75 -7.01 2.72 -8.12
C ARG A 75 -6.59 2.96 -6.67
N ARG A 76 -7.25 2.32 -5.71
CA ARG A 76 -6.90 2.40 -4.28
C ARG A 76 -5.50 1.86 -4.02
N ARG A 77 -5.14 0.73 -4.64
CA ARG A 77 -3.79 0.14 -4.59
C ARG A 77 -2.73 1.15 -5.04
N ALA A 78 -2.93 1.79 -6.20
CA ALA A 78 -2.00 2.79 -6.71
C ALA A 78 -1.84 3.97 -5.74
N ALA A 79 -2.95 4.51 -5.22
CA ALA A 79 -2.92 5.60 -4.24
C ALA A 79 -2.17 5.22 -2.94
N LYS A 80 -2.31 3.98 -2.48
CA LYS A 80 -1.59 3.45 -1.31
C LYS A 80 -0.10 3.28 -1.58
N GLN A 81 0.27 2.76 -2.74
CA GLN A 81 1.67 2.67 -3.16
C GLN A 81 2.34 4.05 -3.23
N ASP A 82 1.64 5.05 -3.76
CA ASP A 82 2.13 6.43 -3.78
C ASP A 82 2.30 7.00 -2.35
N SER A 83 1.38 6.67 -1.44
CA SER A 83 1.46 7.08 -0.04
C SER A 83 2.68 6.49 0.66
N LEU A 84 2.88 5.17 0.52
CA LEU A 84 4.06 4.47 1.03
C LEU A 84 5.35 5.05 0.46
N GLY A 85 5.40 5.34 -0.84
CA GLY A 85 6.54 5.98 -1.48
C GLY A 85 6.92 7.32 -0.81
N ARG A 86 5.92 8.16 -0.49
CA ARG A 86 6.15 9.43 0.23
C ARG A 86 6.64 9.23 1.65
N LEU A 87 6.14 8.23 2.38
CA LEU A 87 6.61 7.92 3.72
C LEU A 87 8.07 7.43 3.71
N TRP A 88 8.43 6.58 2.75
CA TRP A 88 9.81 6.13 2.56
C TRP A 88 10.76 7.27 2.20
N GLN A 89 10.33 8.20 1.34
CA GLN A 89 11.12 9.39 1.04
C GLN A 89 11.38 10.20 2.31
N LYS A 90 10.36 10.41 3.15
CA LYS A 90 10.50 11.14 4.41
C LYS A 90 11.44 10.45 5.39
N ILE A 91 11.41 9.12 5.48
CA ILE A 91 12.37 8.34 6.28
C ILE A 91 13.79 8.56 5.76
N HIS A 92 13.99 8.47 4.44
CA HIS A 92 15.29 8.69 3.83
C HIS A 92 15.84 10.09 4.13
N ASP A 93 15.00 11.13 4.01
CA ASP A 93 15.40 12.51 4.29
C ASP A 93 15.82 12.71 5.76
N LEU A 94 15.10 12.08 6.69
CA LEU A 94 15.44 12.09 8.12
C LEU A 94 16.75 11.35 8.41
N GLN A 95 17.00 10.22 7.74
CA GLN A 95 18.26 9.49 7.85
C GLN A 95 19.44 10.31 7.30
N GLU A 96 19.24 11.08 6.23
CA GLU A 96 20.27 11.99 5.73
C GLU A 96 20.55 13.12 6.73
N GLN A 97 19.51 13.69 7.35
CA GLN A 97 19.67 14.68 8.43
C GLN A 97 20.45 14.10 9.62
N GLU A 98 20.17 12.86 10.01
CA GLU A 98 20.93 12.15 11.05
C GLU A 98 22.41 12.03 10.67
N ARG A 99 22.71 11.60 9.43
CA ARG A 99 24.09 11.48 8.92
C ARG A 99 24.82 12.82 8.95
N GLU A 100 24.19 13.89 8.50
CA GLU A 100 24.79 15.23 8.47
C GLU A 100 25.05 15.79 9.87
N LEU A 101 24.16 15.53 10.84
CA LEU A 101 24.40 15.89 12.24
C LEU A 101 25.59 15.12 12.82
N LEU A 102 25.70 13.82 12.55
CA LEU A 102 26.82 13.02 13.03
C LEU A 102 28.17 13.49 12.44
N LYS A 103 28.21 13.85 11.16
CA LYS A 103 29.42 14.39 10.51
C LYS A 103 29.87 15.73 11.09
N LYS A 104 28.93 16.59 11.49
CA LYS A 104 29.24 17.92 12.07
C LYS A 104 29.78 17.86 13.50
N ASN A 105 29.65 16.71 14.16
CA ASN A 105 30.09 16.49 15.54
C ASN A 105 31.31 15.54 15.65
N LEU A 106 31.90 15.18 14.51
CA LEU A 106 33.21 14.53 14.37
C LEU A 106 34.26 15.59 14.03
#